data_AF-A0AAQ0YSD5-F1
#
_entry.id   AF-A0AAQ0YSD5-F1
#
_cell.length_a   1.000
_cell.length_b   1.000
_cell.length_c   1.000
_cell.angle_alpha   90.00
_cell.angle_beta   90.00
_cell.angle_gamma   90.00
#
_symmetry.space_group_name_H-M   'P 1'
#
loop_
_entity.id
_entity.type
_entity.pdbx_description
1 polymer ?
#
loop_
_entity_poly.entity_id
_entity_poly.type
_entity_poly.pdbx_seq_one_letter_code
_entity_poly.pdbx_strand_id
1 'polypeptide(L)' 'ARLHGEGRLPGAQSRYVASQGREVGRDGRVQVEVDAEGEVWIGGATLQVIDGRIDW' A
#
# COMPACT_ATOMS: atom_id res chain seq x y z
N ALA A 1 2.54 10.39 2.83
CA ALA A 1 3.04 11.50 3.67
C ALA A 1 4.45 11.96 3.28
N ARG A 2 5.53 11.19 3.52
CA ARG A 2 6.91 11.70 3.27
C ARG A 2 7.21 12.05 1.81
N LEU A 3 6.96 11.14 0.87
CA LEU A 3 7.22 11.42 -0.56
C LEU A 3 6.44 12.64 -1.06
N HIS A 4 5.19 12.79 -0.62
CA HIS A 4 4.37 13.98 -0.91
C HIS A 4 4.96 15.25 -0.26
N GLY A 5 5.25 15.21 1.04
CA GLY A 5 5.81 16.35 1.79
C GLY A 5 7.22 16.77 1.34
N GLU A 6 7.97 15.87 0.71
CA GLU A 6 9.25 16.17 0.05
C GLU A 6 9.09 16.61 -1.41
N GLY A 7 7.87 16.73 -1.94
CA GLY A 7 7.63 17.10 -3.34
C GLY A 7 8.13 16.06 -4.35
N ARG A 8 8.23 14.79 -3.95
CA ARG A 8 8.77 13.68 -4.76
C ARG A 8 7.70 12.88 -5.50
N LEU A 9 6.43 13.27 -5.35
CA LEU A 9 5.31 12.75 -6.12
C LEU A 9 4.95 13.73 -7.24
N PRO A 10 4.50 13.26 -8.40
CA PRO A 10 4.09 14.12 -9.50
C PRO A 10 2.77 14.84 -9.18
N GLY A 11 2.82 16.15 -8.99
CA GLY A 11 1.65 17.00 -8.76
C GLY A 11 1.07 16.90 -7.35
N ALA A 12 -0.05 17.60 -7.13
CA ALA A 12 -0.76 17.64 -5.84
C ALA A 12 -1.58 16.36 -5.55
N GLN A 13 -1.84 15.56 -6.57
CA GLN A 13 -2.54 14.27 -6.47
C GLN A 13 -1.69 13.22 -7.16
N SER A 14 -1.65 12.01 -6.60
CA SER A 14 -0.78 10.97 -7.12
C SER A 14 -1.28 9.57 -6.80
N ARG A 15 -1.08 8.66 -7.75
CA ARG A 15 -1.35 7.23 -7.57
C ARG A 15 -0.12 6.43 -7.96
N TYR A 16 0.32 5.52 -7.10
CA TYR A 16 1.46 4.66 -7.37
C TYR A 16 1.30 3.29 -6.71
N VAL A 17 2.08 2.31 -7.18
CA VAL A 17 2.15 0.98 -6.58
C VAL A 17 3.49 0.84 -5.87
N ALA A 18 3.44 0.64 -4.56
CA ALA A 18 4.61 0.24 -3.79
C ALA A 18 4.71 -1.29 -3.79
N SER A 19 5.94 -1.81 -3.81
CA SER A 19 6.21 -3.24 -3.73
C SER A 19 7.05 -3.58 -2.51
N GLN A 20 6.81 -4.73 -1.88
CA GLN A 20 7.60 -5.20 -0.76
C GLN A 20 7.71 -6.72 -0.72
N GLY A 21 8.86 -7.20 -0.24
CA GLY A 21 9.13 -8.58 0.12
C GLY A 21 9.81 -9.43 -0.95
N ARG A 22 10.27 -8.84 -2.06
CA ARG A 22 10.86 -9.63 -3.18
C ARG A 22 12.15 -10.32 -2.78
N GLU A 23 12.95 -9.65 -1.96
CA GLU A 23 14.19 -10.14 -1.38
C GLU A 23 13.97 -11.36 -0.46
N VAL A 24 12.74 -11.56 0.02
CA VAL A 24 12.33 -12.72 0.84
C VAL A 24 11.33 -13.62 0.12
N GLY A 25 11.24 -13.52 -1.21
CA GLY A 25 10.40 -14.39 -2.04
C GLY A 25 8.91 -14.09 -2.02
N ARG A 26 8.50 -12.88 -1.66
CA ARG A 26 7.10 -12.39 -1.71
C ARG A 26 6.97 -11.26 -2.74
N ASP A 27 5.80 -11.13 -3.38
CA ASP A 27 5.51 -10.00 -4.30
C ASP A 27 4.33 -9.17 -3.77
N GLY A 28 4.48 -8.62 -2.56
CA GLY A 28 3.46 -7.75 -1.99
C GLY A 28 3.33 -6.46 -2.80
N ARG A 29 2.12 -6.11 -3.22
CA ARG A 29 1.83 -4.87 -3.97
C ARG A 29 0.78 -4.05 -3.22
N VAL A 30 1.11 -2.80 -2.94
CA VAL A 30 0.26 -1.85 -2.24
C VAL A 30 -0.09 -0.71 -3.17
N GLN A 31 -1.38 -0.49 -3.40
CA GLN A 31 -1.90 0.64 -4.13
C GLN A 31 -1.94 1.83 -3.19
N VAL A 32 -1.27 2.91 -3.56
CA VAL A 32 -1.22 4.15 -2.79
C VAL A 32 -1.83 5.27 -3.60
N GLU A 33 -2.72 6.02 -2.98
CA GLU A 33 -3.29 7.25 -3.52
C GLU A 33 -3.08 8.39 -2.51
N VAL A 34 -2.70 9.55 -3.03
CA VAL A 34 -2.63 10.80 -2.29
C VAL A 34 -3.59 11.77 -2.97
N ASP A 35 -4.59 12.26 -2.24
CA ASP A 35 -5.54 13.23 -2.76
C ASP A 35 -5.02 14.68 -2.61
N ALA A 36 -5.84 15.66 -3.00
CA ALA A 36 -5.41 17.05 -3.10
C ALA A 36 -5.18 17.69 -1.72
N GLU A 37 -5.87 17.17 -0.70
CA GLU A 37 -5.73 17.55 0.69
C GLU A 37 -4.53 16.89 1.36
N GLY A 38 -3.87 15.95 0.65
CA GLY A 38 -2.70 15.22 1.11
C GLY A 38 -3.03 13.98 1.93
N GLU A 39 -4.32 13.59 2.01
CA GLU A 39 -4.74 12.35 2.66
C GLU A 39 -4.26 11.15 1.86
N VAL A 40 -3.90 10.09 2.58
CA VAL A 40 -3.28 8.90 1.99
C VAL A 40 -4.22 7.72 2.09
N TRP A 41 -4.62 7.20 0.94
CA TRP A 41 -5.40 5.98 0.81
C TRP A 41 -4.50 4.80 0.48
N ILE A 42 -4.69 3.70 1.21
CA ILE A 42 -3.94 2.45 1.03
C ILE A 42 -4.92 1.35 0.67
N GLY A 43 -4.65 0.68 -0.45
CA GLY A 43 -5.44 -0.44 -0.95
C GLY A 43 -4.56 -1.59 -1.44
N GLY A 44 -5.19 -2.74 -1.64
CA GLY A 44 -4.52 -3.92 -2.17
C GLY A 44 -5.44 -5.13 -2.18
N ALA A 45 -5.05 -6.16 -2.93
CA ALA A 45 -5.75 -7.44 -2.90
C ALA A 45 -5.45 -8.16 -1.59
N THR A 46 -6.47 -8.82 -1.03
CA THR A 46 -6.34 -9.70 0.13
C THR A 46 -6.69 -11.13 -0.29
N LEU A 47 -6.09 -12.10 0.39
CA LEU A 47 -6.38 -13.51 0.20
C LEU A 47 -6.46 -14.19 1.58
N GLN A 48 -7.55 -14.88 1.83
CA GLN A 48 -7.64 -15.76 3.00
C GLN A 48 -6.78 -16.99 2.73
N VAL A 49 -5.71 -17.15 3.51
CA VAL A 49 -4.76 -18.28 3.38
C VAL A 49 -4.95 -19.36 4.44
N ILE A 50 -5.60 -19.01 5.55
CA ILE A 50 -5.91 -19.92 6.64
C ILE A 50 -7.38 -19.69 7.00
N ASP A 51 -8.11 -20.78 7.13
CA ASP A 51 -9.45 -20.82 7.73
C ASP A 51 -9.42 -21.86 8.85
N GLY A 52 -10.03 -21.55 9.99
CA GLY A 52 -9.93 -22.43 11.15
C GLY A 52 -10.69 -21.99 12.38
N ARG A 53 -10.75 -22.91 13.35
CA ARG A 53 -11.45 -22.75 14.63
C ARG A 53 -10.50 -23.07 15.79
N ILE A 54 -10.61 -22.31 16.87
CA ILE A 54 -9.92 -22.59 18.14
C ILE A 54 -10.99 -23.04 19.13
N ASP A 55 -10.77 -24.19 19.76
CA ASP A 55 -11.56 -24.69 20.89
C ASP A 55 -10.74 -24.56 22.19
N TRP A 56 -11.43 -24.55 23.33
CA TRP A 56 -10.87 -24.33 24.67
C TRP A 56 -10.67 -25.63 25.45
#